data_AF-A0A1Y6BMF1-F1
#
_entry.id   AF-A0A1Y6BMF1-F1
#
_cell.length_a   1.000
_cell.length_b   1.000
_cell.length_c   1.000
_cell.angle_alpha   90.00
_cell.angle_beta   90.00
_cell.angle_gamma   90.00
#
_symmetry.space_group_name_H-M   'P 1'
#
loop_
_entity.id
_entity.type
_entity.pdbx_description
1 polymer ?
#
loop_
_entity_poly.entity_id
_entity_poly.type
_entity_poly.pdbx_seq_one_letter_code
_entity_poly.pdbx_strand_id
1 'polypeptide(L)'
;MNRIIALFMLFWGSHALAGSYSIIEDVTCKPESDVCETKVKILEDDAEVAEISGLEGPIFHSASNSQVLSCESNAIFGTTEIKVFSYTGKEVFSYPHLGYQRDCGVLVEASLYWFLYNTIENGKPRNSLVVLDSIGDVVFKSGNSVLTVFEFTYDSRLYTLTASTPDWPG
;
A
#
# COMPACT_ATOMS: atom_id res chain seq x y z
N MET A 1 -3.15 -57.21 -30.01
CA MET A 1 -1.91 -56.76 -29.34
C MET A 1 -2.00 -55.25 -29.19
N ASN A 2 -2.32 -54.78 -27.97
CA ASN A 2 -2.53 -53.37 -27.63
C ASN A 2 -1.20 -52.59 -27.69
N ARG A 3 -1.20 -51.45 -28.38
CA ARG A 3 -0.16 -50.42 -28.23
C ARG A 3 -0.77 -49.25 -27.45
N ILE A 4 -0.37 -49.12 -26.19
CA ILE A 4 -0.64 -47.95 -25.37
C ILE A 4 0.39 -46.90 -25.76
N ILE A 5 -0.06 -45.79 -26.34
CA ILE A 5 0.76 -44.59 -26.54
C ILE A 5 0.58 -43.75 -25.28
N ALA A 6 1.61 -43.72 -24.43
CA ALA A 6 1.66 -42.80 -23.30
C ALA A 6 2.06 -41.41 -23.82
N LEU A 7 1.08 -40.51 -23.90
CA LEU A 7 1.30 -39.11 -24.23
C LEU A 7 1.79 -38.40 -22.95
N PHE A 8 3.09 -38.16 -22.85
CA PHE A 8 3.67 -37.31 -21.81
C PHE A 8 3.25 -35.86 -22.07
N MET A 9 2.22 -35.38 -21.38
CA MET A 9 1.94 -33.94 -21.30
C MET A 9 2.94 -33.32 -20.31
N LEU A 10 3.96 -32.68 -20.84
CA LEU A 10 4.80 -31.73 -20.11
C LEU A 10 3.93 -30.52 -19.76
N PHE A 11 3.42 -30.48 -18.53
CA PHE A 11 2.89 -29.25 -17.94
C PHE A 11 4.07 -28.29 -17.75
N TRP A 12 4.25 -27.37 -18.70
CA TRP A 12 4.98 -26.14 -18.44
C TRP A 12 4.13 -25.32 -17.48
N GLY A 13 4.39 -25.47 -16.19
CA GLY A 13 3.92 -24.52 -15.19
C GLY A 13 4.54 -23.18 -15.52
N SER A 14 3.74 -22.26 -16.06
CA SER A 14 4.10 -20.86 -16.20
C SER A 14 4.44 -20.30 -14.82
N HIS A 15 5.73 -20.25 -14.51
CA HIS A 15 6.25 -19.48 -13.40
C HIS A 15 6.08 -18.02 -13.79
N ALA A 16 5.03 -17.38 -13.28
CA ALA A 16 5.03 -15.94 -13.17
C ALA A 16 6.11 -15.60 -12.13
N LEU A 17 7.34 -15.39 -12.62
CA LEU A 17 8.39 -14.77 -11.82
C LEU A 17 7.88 -13.37 -11.47
N ALA A 18 7.44 -13.19 -10.22
CA ALA A 18 7.58 -11.89 -9.60
C ALA A 18 9.04 -11.46 -9.81
N GLY A 19 9.27 -10.25 -10.35
CA GLY A 19 10.60 -9.79 -10.76
C GLY A 19 11.64 -9.96 -9.66
N SER A 20 12.92 -9.94 -10.05
CA SER A 20 14.11 -10.18 -9.20
C SER A 20 14.36 -9.13 -8.11
N TYR A 21 13.33 -8.37 -7.73
CA TYR A 21 13.46 -7.31 -6.75
C TYR A 21 13.41 -7.84 -5.33
N SER A 22 14.38 -7.46 -4.52
CA SER A 22 14.37 -7.63 -3.07
C SER A 22 14.49 -6.27 -2.38
N ILE A 23 13.93 -6.18 -1.17
CA ILE A 23 13.83 -4.91 -0.46
C ILE A 23 14.39 -5.08 0.95
N ILE A 24 15.22 -4.12 1.34
CA ILE A 24 15.82 -4.04 2.67
C ILE A 24 15.37 -2.73 3.29
N GLU A 25 14.75 -2.82 4.47
CA GLU A 25 14.35 -1.66 5.27
C GLU A 25 15.32 -1.46 6.43
N ASP A 26 15.74 -0.22 6.63
CA ASP A 26 16.54 0.22 7.78
C ASP A 26 15.80 1.36 8.49
N VAL A 27 15.42 1.12 9.75
CA VAL A 27 14.62 2.05 10.54
C VAL A 27 15.49 2.70 11.61
N THR A 28 15.56 4.03 11.56
CA THR A 28 16.28 4.84 12.55
C THR A 28 15.30 5.76 13.27
N CYS A 29 15.18 5.61 14.58
CA CYS A 29 14.33 6.47 15.41
C CYS A 29 15.14 7.59 16.05
N LYS A 30 14.58 8.82 16.04
CA LYS A 30 15.19 9.98 16.69
C LYS A 30 15.18 9.76 18.21
N PRO A 31 16.31 9.94 18.91
CA PRO A 31 16.35 9.85 20.36
C PRO A 31 15.31 10.80 20.98
N GLU A 32 14.60 10.33 22.01
CA GLU A 32 13.59 11.10 22.75
C GLU A 32 12.37 11.54 21.91
N SER A 33 12.11 10.88 20.78
CA SER A 33 10.97 11.14 19.89
C SER A 33 10.35 9.84 19.40
N ASP A 34 9.03 9.87 19.13
CA ASP A 34 8.31 8.77 18.46
C ASP A 34 8.54 8.77 16.93
N VAL A 35 9.36 9.71 16.42
CA VAL A 35 9.69 9.81 14.99
C VAL A 35 10.72 8.75 14.61
N CYS A 36 10.32 7.83 13.73
CA CYS A 36 11.21 6.89 13.07
C CYS A 36 11.23 7.14 11.56
N GLU A 37 12.43 7.27 11.02
CA GLU A 37 12.68 7.36 9.59
C GLU A 37 13.08 5.97 9.07
N THR A 38 12.46 5.56 7.98
CA THR A 38 12.75 4.32 7.27
C THR A 38 13.49 4.66 5.98
N LYS A 39 14.59 3.94 5.75
CA LYS A 39 15.31 3.88 4.49
C LYS A 39 14.97 2.56 3.82
N VAL A 40 14.64 2.63 2.53
CA VAL A 40 14.27 1.47 1.71
C VAL A 40 15.31 1.33 0.61
N LYS A 41 16.10 0.25 0.68
CA LYS A 41 17.01 -0.17 -0.38
C LYS A 41 16.32 -1.20 -1.26
N ILE A 42 16.37 -0.97 -2.57
CA ILE A 42 15.78 -1.87 -3.57
C ILE A 42 16.93 -2.47 -4.37
N LEU A 43 16.96 -3.80 -4.40
CA LEU A 43 17.94 -4.58 -5.14
C LEU A 43 17.24 -5.27 -6.32
N GLU A 44 17.89 -5.34 -7.48
CA GLU A 44 17.50 -6.19 -8.61
C GLU A 44 18.61 -7.22 -8.81
N ASP A 45 18.31 -8.52 -8.71
CA ASP A 45 19.31 -9.59 -8.78
C ASP A 45 20.49 -9.36 -7.80
N ASP A 46 20.18 -8.97 -6.57
CA ASP A 46 21.11 -8.61 -5.48
C ASP A 46 21.98 -7.35 -5.72
N ALA A 47 21.79 -6.62 -6.82
CA ALA A 47 22.44 -5.35 -7.08
C ALA A 47 21.55 -4.17 -6.67
N GLU A 48 22.07 -3.21 -5.90
CA GLU A 48 21.32 -2.01 -5.52
C GLU A 48 20.97 -1.17 -6.76
N VAL A 49 19.67 -0.94 -6.97
CA VAL A 49 19.15 -0.11 -8.08
C VAL A 49 18.54 1.20 -7.59
N ALA A 50 18.11 1.25 -6.32
CA ALA A 50 17.55 2.47 -5.73
C ALA A 50 17.66 2.46 -4.20
N GLU A 51 17.71 3.66 -3.63
CA GLU A 51 17.56 3.91 -2.20
C GLU A 51 16.58 5.07 -2.02
N ILE A 52 15.54 4.85 -1.21
CA ILE A 52 14.57 5.87 -0.81
C ILE A 52 14.79 6.13 0.68
N SER A 53 14.97 7.39 1.07
CA SER A 53 15.29 7.78 2.46
C SER A 53 14.27 8.77 3.00
N GLY A 54 14.18 8.84 4.33
CA GLY A 54 13.33 9.82 5.03
C GLY A 54 11.84 9.50 4.96
N LEU A 55 11.48 8.22 4.85
CA LEU A 55 10.08 7.78 4.87
C LEU A 55 9.63 7.63 6.32
N GLU A 56 8.51 8.24 6.70
CA GLU A 56 8.07 8.26 8.10
C GLU A 56 6.75 7.49 8.27
N GLY A 57 6.77 6.31 8.88
CA GLY A 57 5.56 5.51 9.13
C GLY A 57 5.53 4.18 8.35
N PRO A 58 4.35 3.52 8.29
CA PRO A 58 4.24 2.19 7.70
C PRO A 58 4.66 2.16 6.22
N ILE A 59 5.53 1.21 5.89
CA ILE A 59 6.00 0.95 4.53
C ILE A 59 5.41 -0.36 4.03
N PHE A 60 4.89 -0.38 2.80
CA PHE A 60 4.35 -1.56 2.16
C PHE A 60 4.94 -1.75 0.76
N HIS A 61 5.18 -3.00 0.39
CA HIS A 61 5.71 -3.37 -0.92
C HIS A 61 4.60 -3.97 -1.78
N SER A 62 4.26 -3.29 -2.87
CA SER A 62 3.37 -3.83 -3.88
C SER A 62 4.19 -4.44 -5.02
N ALA A 63 4.50 -5.74 -4.89
CA ALA A 63 5.16 -6.48 -5.98
C ALA A 63 4.32 -6.45 -7.27
N SER A 64 2.99 -6.46 -7.14
CA SER A 64 2.06 -6.38 -8.28
C SER A 64 2.19 -5.06 -9.06
N ASN A 65 2.54 -3.98 -8.37
CA ASN A 65 2.74 -2.65 -8.98
C ASN A 65 4.23 -2.34 -9.21
N SER A 66 5.15 -3.18 -8.73
CA SER A 66 6.59 -2.88 -8.63
C SER A 66 6.84 -1.52 -7.95
N GLN A 67 6.18 -1.32 -6.81
CA GLN A 67 6.13 -0.04 -6.09
C GLN A 67 6.26 -0.23 -4.58
N VAL A 68 6.79 0.80 -3.91
CA VAL A 68 6.85 0.98 -2.46
C VAL A 68 5.84 2.05 -2.08
N LEU A 69 4.91 1.72 -1.21
CA LEU A 69 4.01 2.66 -0.54
C LEU A 69 4.63 3.07 0.80
N SER A 70 4.86 4.36 0.98
CA SER A 70 5.02 4.97 2.29
C SER A 70 3.71 5.65 2.68
N CYS A 71 3.14 5.25 3.80
CA CYS A 71 1.94 5.91 4.26
C CYS A 71 2.21 7.24 4.94
N GLU A 72 3.47 7.56 5.28
CA GLU A 72 3.83 8.89 5.77
C GLU A 72 2.95 9.31 6.98
N SER A 73 2.97 8.53 8.07
CA SER A 73 2.03 8.65 9.19
C SER A 73 1.98 10.06 9.78
N ASN A 74 0.86 10.75 9.56
CA ASN A 74 0.70 12.13 10.04
C ASN A 74 0.36 12.26 11.53
N ALA A 75 0.33 11.15 12.27
CA ALA A 75 0.27 11.15 13.73
C ALA A 75 1.55 11.74 14.35
N ILE A 76 2.65 11.66 13.60
CA ILE A 76 3.96 12.16 14.00
C ILE A 76 4.22 13.39 13.11
N PHE A 77 4.14 14.59 13.71
CA PHE A 77 4.15 15.88 13.02
C PHE A 77 5.11 15.98 11.81
N GLY A 78 4.57 16.33 10.63
CA GLY A 78 5.35 16.83 9.49
C GLY A 78 4.92 16.31 8.12
N THR A 79 4.35 15.11 8.07
CA THR A 79 3.91 14.50 6.81
C THR A 79 2.49 14.92 6.44
N THR A 80 2.33 15.41 5.21
CA THR A 80 1.03 15.91 4.70
C THR A 80 0.43 14.99 3.63
N GLU A 81 1.19 14.02 3.15
CA GLU A 81 0.87 13.24 1.95
C GLU A 81 1.41 11.82 2.12
N ILE A 82 0.64 10.81 1.70
CA ILE A 82 1.20 9.48 1.39
C ILE A 82 2.08 9.60 0.15
N LYS A 83 3.06 8.71 0.01
CA LYS A 83 3.96 8.70 -1.15
C LYS A 83 4.11 7.29 -1.70
N VAL A 84 4.09 7.17 -3.02
CA VAL A 84 4.33 5.91 -3.73
C VAL A 84 5.52 6.07 -4.65
N PHE A 85 6.48 5.17 -4.53
CA PHE A 85 7.70 5.12 -5.33
C PHE A 85 7.72 3.86 -6.17
N SER A 86 8.24 3.95 -7.38
CA SER A 86 8.61 2.77 -8.19
C SER A 86 9.83 2.07 -7.60
N TYR A 87 10.04 0.81 -7.96
CA TYR A 87 11.26 0.07 -7.60
C TYR A 87 12.56 0.65 -8.18
N THR A 88 12.47 1.60 -9.10
CA THR A 88 13.64 2.39 -9.53
C THR A 88 13.88 3.64 -8.67
N GLY A 89 13.18 3.77 -7.53
CA GLY A 89 13.31 4.89 -6.60
C GLY A 89 12.63 6.18 -7.03
N LYS A 90 11.96 6.21 -8.18
CA LYS A 90 11.25 7.40 -8.66
C LYS A 90 9.87 7.47 -8.01
N GLU A 91 9.52 8.61 -7.43
CA GLU A 91 8.15 8.89 -7.00
C GLU A 91 7.18 8.79 -8.19
N VAL A 92 6.13 8.00 -8.01
CA VAL A 92 5.05 7.81 -8.98
C VAL A 92 3.97 8.84 -8.72
N PHE A 93 3.53 8.95 -7.46
CA PHE A 93 2.57 9.95 -7.03
C PHE A 93 2.64 10.16 -5.51
N SER A 94 2.08 11.28 -5.06
CA SER A 94 1.71 11.54 -3.68
C SER A 94 0.20 11.81 -3.58
N TYR A 95 -0.39 11.57 -2.40
CA TYR A 95 -1.79 11.89 -2.16
C TYR A 95 -1.97 12.54 -0.79
N PRO A 96 -2.65 13.70 -0.71
CA PRO A 96 -2.77 14.43 0.55
C PRO A 96 -3.57 13.64 1.58
N HIS A 97 -3.10 13.65 2.82
CA HIS A 97 -3.86 13.13 3.95
C HIS A 97 -5.15 13.91 4.12
N LEU A 98 -6.28 13.21 4.21
CA LEU A 98 -7.61 13.81 4.31
C LEU A 98 -8.11 14.01 5.75
N GLY A 99 -7.32 13.54 6.71
CA GLY A 99 -7.61 13.54 8.12
C GLY A 99 -6.46 12.89 8.86
N TYR A 100 -6.71 12.43 10.09
CA TYR A 100 -5.71 11.68 10.84
C TYR A 100 -5.64 10.27 10.27
N GLN A 101 -4.49 9.90 9.72
CA GLN A 101 -4.32 8.59 9.15
C GLN A 101 -4.36 7.57 10.28
N ARG A 102 -5.25 6.58 10.12
CA ARG A 102 -5.43 5.51 11.08
C ARG A 102 -4.76 4.23 10.61
N ASP A 103 -4.90 3.95 9.32
CA ASP A 103 -4.38 2.73 8.71
C ASP A 103 -4.24 2.93 7.20
N CYS A 104 -3.48 2.06 6.56
CA CYS A 104 -3.24 2.08 5.13
C CYS A 104 -2.69 0.72 4.68
N GLY A 105 -2.71 0.47 3.38
CA GLY A 105 -2.05 -0.70 2.85
C GLY A 105 -2.27 -0.93 1.36
N VAL A 106 -1.92 -2.14 0.95
CA VAL A 106 -2.02 -2.62 -0.43
C VAL A 106 -3.10 -3.70 -0.49
N LEU A 107 -4.03 -3.57 -1.44
CA LEU A 107 -4.97 -4.62 -1.82
C LEU A 107 -4.38 -5.39 -3.00
N VAL A 108 -3.59 -6.43 -2.69
CA VAL A 108 -2.70 -7.11 -3.64
C VAL A 108 -3.48 -7.72 -4.82
N GLU A 109 -4.65 -8.29 -4.58
CA GLU A 109 -5.48 -8.94 -5.61
C GLU A 109 -6.07 -7.98 -6.65
N ALA A 110 -6.04 -6.68 -6.37
CA ALA A 110 -6.55 -5.62 -7.23
C ALA A 110 -5.47 -4.61 -7.63
N SER A 111 -4.24 -4.75 -7.14
CA SER A 111 -3.15 -3.80 -7.37
C SER A 111 -3.49 -2.37 -6.89
N LEU A 112 -4.33 -2.25 -5.85
CA LEU A 112 -4.81 -0.97 -5.32
C LEU A 112 -4.11 -0.60 -4.00
N TYR A 113 -4.13 0.68 -3.68
CA TYR A 113 -3.75 1.23 -2.38
C TYR A 113 -4.98 1.70 -1.64
N TRP A 114 -5.04 1.50 -0.33
CA TRP A 114 -6.14 1.99 0.49
C TRP A 114 -5.63 2.75 1.71
N PHE A 115 -6.41 3.74 2.12
CA PHE A 115 -6.06 4.68 3.18
C PHE A 115 -7.29 4.95 4.03
N LEU A 116 -7.19 4.66 5.32
CA LEU A 116 -8.24 4.89 6.29
C LEU A 116 -7.89 6.10 7.15
N TYR A 117 -8.80 7.06 7.15
CA TYR A 117 -8.68 8.29 7.94
C TYR A 117 -9.75 8.34 9.03
N ASN A 118 -9.38 8.89 10.19
CA ASN A 118 -10.33 9.46 11.14
C ASN A 118 -10.48 10.97 10.85
N THR A 119 -11.72 11.42 10.68
CA THR A 119 -12.10 12.82 10.56
C THR A 119 -13.10 13.20 11.66
N ILE A 120 -13.28 14.50 11.91
CA ILE A 120 -14.27 15.00 12.87
C ILE A 120 -15.36 15.74 12.11
N GLU A 121 -16.61 15.30 12.27
CA GLU A 121 -17.77 15.93 11.67
C GLU A 121 -18.85 16.14 12.75
N ASN A 122 -19.30 17.39 12.91
CA ASN A 122 -20.28 17.76 13.94
C ASN A 122 -19.88 17.29 15.36
N GLY A 123 -18.58 17.39 15.68
CA GLY A 123 -18.05 17.01 16.99
C GLY A 123 -18.06 15.50 17.27
N LYS A 124 -18.11 14.65 16.22
CA LYS A 124 -18.04 13.19 16.35
C LYS A 124 -17.00 12.62 15.39
N PRO A 125 -16.27 11.56 15.80
CA PRO A 125 -15.35 10.90 14.90
C PRO A 125 -16.10 10.18 13.77
N ARG A 126 -15.44 10.14 12.62
CA ARG A 126 -15.89 9.53 11.37
C ARG A 126 -14.71 8.82 10.72
N ASN A 127 -14.97 7.69 10.10
CA ASN A 127 -14.04 7.06 9.18
C ASN A 127 -14.21 7.70 7.79
N SER A 128 -13.11 7.82 7.05
CA SER A 128 -13.09 8.10 5.63
C SER A 128 -12.07 7.19 4.96
N LEU A 129 -12.56 6.25 4.15
CA LEU A 129 -11.74 5.39 3.32
C LEU A 129 -11.54 6.00 1.93
N VAL A 130 -10.30 6.01 1.46
CA VAL A 130 -9.89 6.29 0.08
C VAL A 130 -9.18 5.06 -0.48
N VAL A 131 -9.46 4.74 -1.74
CA VAL A 131 -8.76 3.71 -2.50
C VAL A 131 -8.24 4.33 -3.79
N LEU A 132 -6.95 4.14 -4.06
CA LEU A 132 -6.25 4.64 -5.24
C LEU A 132 -5.73 3.48 -6.07
N ASP A 133 -5.58 3.68 -7.37
CA ASP A 133 -4.88 2.73 -8.24
C ASP A 133 -3.35 2.91 -8.21
N SER A 134 -2.64 2.15 -9.05
CA SER A 134 -1.18 2.16 -9.12
C SER A 134 -0.56 3.47 -9.62
N ILE A 135 -1.36 4.40 -10.17
CA ILE A 135 -0.90 5.70 -10.67
C ILE A 135 -1.43 6.88 -9.85
N GLY A 136 -2.26 6.62 -8.85
CA GLY A 136 -2.78 7.62 -7.91
C GLY A 136 -4.19 8.13 -8.22
N ASP A 137 -4.89 7.52 -9.19
CA ASP A 137 -6.26 7.89 -9.49
C ASP A 137 -7.22 7.30 -8.44
N VAL A 138 -8.22 8.11 -8.05
CA VAL A 138 -9.20 7.71 -7.04
C VAL A 138 -10.18 6.69 -7.62
N VAL A 139 -10.08 5.46 -7.16
CA VAL A 139 -11.01 4.36 -7.48
C VAL A 139 -12.26 4.42 -6.61
N PHE A 140 -12.07 4.70 -5.31
CA PHE A 140 -13.17 4.79 -4.37
C PHE A 140 -12.90 5.83 -3.28
N LYS A 141 -13.96 6.55 -2.90
CA LYS A 141 -13.93 7.47 -1.77
C LYS A 141 -15.28 7.45 -1.07
N SER A 142 -15.27 7.02 0.19
CA SER A 142 -16.49 6.88 0.99
C SER A 142 -17.03 8.21 1.54
N GLY A 143 -16.16 9.21 1.70
CA GLY A 143 -16.47 10.41 2.48
C GLY A 143 -16.53 10.11 4.00
N ASN A 144 -17.06 11.05 4.77
CA ASN A 144 -17.15 10.90 6.23
C ASN A 144 -18.29 9.95 6.61
N SER A 145 -17.98 8.93 7.39
CA SER A 145 -18.91 7.85 7.67
C SER A 145 -18.72 7.26 9.07
N VAL A 146 -19.75 6.58 9.58
CA VAL A 146 -19.62 5.71 10.77
C VAL A 146 -19.37 4.25 10.40
N LEU A 147 -19.29 3.95 9.11
CA LEU A 147 -19.11 2.60 8.60
C LEU A 147 -17.75 2.03 8.99
N THR A 148 -17.77 0.73 9.23
CA THR A 148 -16.60 -0.14 9.45
C THR A 148 -16.41 -1.15 8.32
N VAL A 149 -17.32 -1.17 7.36
CA VAL A 149 -17.27 -2.03 6.17
C VAL A 149 -17.49 -1.14 4.97
N PHE A 150 -16.55 -1.18 4.03
CA PHE A 150 -16.57 -0.39 2.82
C PHE A 150 -16.56 -1.34 1.62
N GLU A 151 -17.60 -1.23 0.80
CA GLU A 151 -17.77 -2.03 -0.40
C GLU A 151 -17.60 -1.14 -1.62
N PHE A 152 -16.80 -1.57 -2.59
CA PHE A 152 -16.58 -0.84 -3.83
C PHE A 152 -16.31 -1.80 -4.99
N THR A 153 -16.63 -1.38 -6.21
CA THR A 153 -16.41 -2.18 -7.41
C THR A 153 -15.22 -1.66 -8.18
N TYR A 154 -14.32 -2.54 -8.57
CA TYR A 154 -13.18 -2.25 -9.44
C TYR A 154 -13.02 -3.41 -10.44
N ASP A 155 -12.79 -3.12 -11.71
CA ASP A 155 -12.71 -4.13 -12.79
C ASP A 155 -13.84 -5.18 -12.76
N SER A 156 -15.07 -4.72 -12.56
CA SER A 156 -16.28 -5.56 -12.47
C SER A 156 -16.30 -6.57 -11.32
N ARG A 157 -15.43 -6.41 -10.31
CA ARG A 157 -15.40 -7.22 -9.08
C ARG A 157 -15.72 -6.37 -7.87
N LEU A 158 -16.46 -6.95 -6.93
CA LEU A 158 -16.76 -6.33 -5.64
C LEU A 158 -15.62 -6.63 -4.66
N TYR A 159 -15.11 -5.58 -4.03
CA TYR A 159 -14.12 -5.65 -2.97
C TYR A 159 -14.70 -5.11 -1.67
N THR A 160 -14.25 -5.67 -0.55
CA THR A 160 -14.68 -5.27 0.78
C THR A 160 -13.45 -4.99 1.64
N LEU A 161 -13.38 -3.78 2.20
CA LEU A 161 -12.39 -3.40 3.20
C LEU A 161 -13.07 -3.21 4.54
N THR A 162 -12.55 -3.86 5.57
CA THR A 162 -13.02 -3.73 6.95
C THR A 162 -12.10 -2.82 7.73
N ALA A 163 -12.70 -1.92 8.51
CA ALA A 163 -12.02 -0.93 9.32
C ALA A 163 -12.52 -0.99 10.77
N SER A 164 -11.69 -0.51 11.69
CA SER A 164 -12.09 -0.32 13.08
C SER A 164 -13.16 0.79 13.20
N THR A 165 -13.96 0.77 14.27
CA THR A 165 -14.97 1.81 14.55
C THR A 165 -14.32 3.18 14.64
N PRO A 166 -14.94 4.25 14.09
CA PRO A 166 -14.38 5.60 14.14
C PRO A 166 -13.96 5.99 15.56
N ASP A 167 -12.80 6.61 15.67
CA ASP A 167 -12.25 7.05 16.96
C ASP A 167 -11.74 8.48 16.85
N TRP A 168 -11.55 9.13 17.99
CA TRP A 168 -10.94 10.44 18.03
C TRP A 168 -9.51 10.38 17.49
N PRO A 169 -9.09 11.39 16.72
CA PRO A 169 -7.68 11.63 16.46
C PRO A 169 -6.87 11.67 17.76
N GLY A 170 -5.79 10.90 17.82
CA GLY A 170 -4.90 10.79 18.97
C GLY A 170 -3.63 10.06 18.59
#